data_AF-A0A1Q6RLA3-F1
#
_entry.id   AF-A0A1Q6RLA3-F1
#
_cell.length_a   1.000
_cell.length_b   1.000
_cell.length_c   1.000
_cell.angle_alpha   90.00
_cell.angle_beta   90.00
_cell.angle_gamma   90.00
#
_symmetry.space_group_name_H-M   'P 1'
#
loop_
_entity.id
_entity.type
_entity.pdbx_description
1 polymer ?
#
loop_
_entity_poly.entity_id
_entity_poly.type
_entity_poly.pdbx_seq_one_letter_code
_entity_poly.pdbx_strand_id
1 'polypeptide(L)'
;MKLTFCGKSPQQRFFRIGVVGNNLADDLTMIIDKKQGNLNLAEFTPFIKIVNRDFTFVDKTRHFIFDVDTDPEKVRLIYVFPKKVTRQRNVDMQVLFQKAENDDTIIWQTEIFNATFDLEIPADEVISKEYPDELQDLDDRVTALEQKDGGVTECIDRAHFPDVGVGGVIYIDAATNTPYRYDTATNNYVIIGLDLDDITIINANGGN
;
A
#
# COMPACT_ATOMS: atom_id res chain seq x y z
N MET A 1 7.10 -8.92 -7.73
CA MET A 1 7.91 -10.07 -7.22
C MET A 1 7.03 -11.05 -6.46
N LYS A 2 7.32 -12.37 -6.47
CA LYS A 2 6.56 -13.38 -5.70
C LYS A 2 7.43 -14.14 -4.71
N LEU A 3 6.94 -14.34 -3.48
CA LEU A 3 7.59 -15.14 -2.43
C LEU A 3 6.60 -16.16 -1.86
N THR A 4 6.84 -17.43 -2.12
CA THR A 4 6.02 -18.53 -1.59
C THR A 4 6.61 -19.05 -0.29
N PHE A 5 5.73 -19.41 0.66
CA PHE A 5 6.10 -20.01 1.95
C PHE A 5 5.73 -21.49 1.98
N CYS A 6 6.57 -22.29 2.63
CA CYS A 6 6.28 -23.67 3.01
C CYS A 6 6.13 -23.70 4.54
N GLY A 7 4.87 -23.74 5.01
CA GLY A 7 4.57 -23.46 6.42
C GLY A 7 5.07 -22.08 6.83
N LYS A 8 5.97 -22.02 7.83
CA LYS A 8 6.57 -20.76 8.32
C LYS A 8 7.75 -20.29 7.49
N SER A 9 8.37 -21.16 6.70
CA SER A 9 9.66 -20.88 6.07
C SER A 9 9.46 -20.32 4.66
N PRO A 10 10.04 -19.17 4.32
CA PRO A 10 10.04 -18.66 2.95
C PRO A 10 10.91 -19.57 2.06
N GLN A 11 10.49 -19.81 0.82
CA GLN A 11 11.30 -20.55 -0.16
C GLN A 11 12.62 -19.84 -0.48
N GLN A 12 12.65 -18.51 -0.35
CA GLN A 12 13.83 -17.69 -0.50
C GLN A 12 13.94 -16.70 0.65
N ARG A 13 15.04 -16.77 1.40
CA ARG A 13 15.27 -15.92 2.58
C ARG A 13 15.86 -14.55 2.24
N PHE A 14 16.57 -14.45 1.12
CA PHE A 14 17.26 -13.23 0.71
C PHE A 14 16.91 -12.92 -0.72
N PHE A 15 16.35 -11.74 -0.96
CA PHE A 15 16.07 -11.29 -2.31
C PHE A 15 16.53 -9.85 -2.50
N ARG A 16 16.85 -9.56 -3.76
CA ARG A 16 17.33 -8.28 -4.22
C ARG A 16 16.29 -7.69 -5.17
N ILE A 17 15.85 -6.48 -4.89
CA ILE A 17 14.82 -5.77 -5.65
C ILE A 17 15.47 -4.55 -6.29
N GLY A 18 15.39 -4.48 -7.62
CA GLY A 18 15.84 -3.32 -8.39
C GLY A 18 14.98 -2.10 -8.05
N VAL A 19 15.60 -1.01 -7.56
CA VAL A 19 14.87 0.25 -7.32
C VAL A 19 14.84 1.03 -8.62
N VAL A 20 13.66 1.11 -9.24
CA VAL A 20 13.40 2.13 -10.24
C VAL A 20 13.02 3.39 -9.49
N GLY A 21 13.78 4.48 -9.67
CA GLY A 21 13.47 5.83 -9.20
C GLY A 21 12.21 6.46 -9.80
N ASN A 22 11.19 5.65 -10.10
CA ASN A 22 9.85 6.06 -10.50
C ASN A 22 8.84 5.45 -9.52
N ASN A 23 8.66 6.10 -8.36
CA ASN A 23 7.49 6.09 -7.47
C ASN A 23 6.77 4.77 -7.07
N LEU A 24 7.17 3.59 -7.55
CA LEU A 24 6.59 2.30 -7.21
C LEU A 24 7.68 1.25 -7.39
N ALA A 25 8.38 0.89 -6.31
CA ALA A 25 9.13 -0.36 -6.31
C ALA A 25 8.10 -1.50 -6.48
N ASP A 26 8.42 -2.48 -7.35
CA ASP A 26 7.58 -3.64 -7.64
C ASP A 26 6.90 -4.20 -6.38
N ASP A 27 5.66 -4.66 -6.51
CA ASP A 27 4.93 -5.31 -5.42
C ASP A 27 5.64 -6.59 -4.96
N LEU A 28 5.65 -6.87 -3.66
CA LEU A 28 5.96 -8.18 -3.12
C LEU A 28 4.65 -8.92 -2.84
N THR A 29 4.36 -9.91 -3.68
CA THR A 29 3.28 -10.86 -3.46
C THR A 29 3.78 -12.04 -2.63
N MET A 30 3.35 -12.15 -1.38
CA MET A 30 3.64 -13.28 -0.49
C MET A 30 2.50 -14.29 -0.53
N ILE A 31 2.81 -15.57 -0.75
CA ILE A 31 1.82 -16.65 -0.89
C ILE A 31 2.04 -17.67 0.23
N ILE A 32 1.03 -17.87 1.07
CA ILE A 32 1.10 -18.72 2.27
C ILE A 32 -0.05 -19.72 2.23
N ASP A 33 0.18 -20.96 2.68
CA ASP A 33 -0.91 -21.93 2.88
C ASP A 33 -1.93 -21.41 3.88
N LYS A 34 -3.20 -21.39 3.48
CA LYS A 34 -4.31 -20.89 4.30
C LYS A 34 -4.49 -21.74 5.57
N LYS A 35 -4.29 -23.05 5.47
CA LYS A 35 -4.34 -23.97 6.62
C LYS A 35 -2.95 -24.22 7.20
N GLN A 36 -2.81 -23.96 8.50
CA GLN A 36 -1.58 -24.21 9.27
C GLN A 36 -1.91 -25.16 10.43
N GLY A 37 -1.99 -26.46 10.14
CA GLY A 37 -2.53 -27.45 11.06
C GLY A 37 -4.02 -27.19 11.31
N ASN A 38 -4.41 -26.93 12.56
CA ASN A 38 -5.79 -26.62 12.95
C ASN A 38 -6.15 -25.12 12.76
N LEU A 39 -5.19 -24.28 12.36
CA LEU A 39 -5.41 -22.85 12.18
C LEU A 39 -5.78 -22.54 10.74
N ASN A 40 -6.76 -21.66 10.56
CA ASN A 40 -7.13 -21.10 9.27
C ASN A 40 -6.73 -19.62 9.24
N LEU A 41 -5.65 -19.27 8.51
CA LEU A 41 -5.09 -17.93 8.47
C LEU A 41 -6.04 -16.88 7.87
N ALA A 42 -7.05 -17.29 7.10
CA ALA A 42 -8.08 -16.37 6.59
C ALA A 42 -8.94 -15.75 7.70
N GLU A 43 -8.98 -16.36 8.90
CA GLU A 43 -9.69 -15.84 10.07
C GLU A 43 -8.84 -14.92 10.95
N PHE A 44 -7.57 -14.71 10.59
CA PHE A 44 -6.62 -13.90 11.35
C PHE A 44 -6.43 -12.54 10.68
N THR A 45 -6.06 -11.55 11.48
CA THR A 45 -5.62 -10.25 10.99
C THR A 45 -4.13 -10.29 10.66
N PRO A 46 -3.72 -10.12 9.40
CA PRO A 46 -2.31 -10.12 9.00
C PRO A 46 -1.64 -8.77 9.28
N PHE A 47 -0.32 -8.82 9.46
CA PHE A 47 0.60 -7.69 9.58
C PHE A 47 1.94 -8.02 8.95
N ILE A 48 2.63 -7.01 8.44
CA ILE A 48 4.03 -7.12 8.02
C ILE A 48 4.87 -6.29 8.99
N LYS A 49 5.80 -6.93 9.69
CA LYS A 49 6.84 -6.26 10.49
C LYS A 49 8.07 -6.06 9.62
N ILE A 50 8.66 -4.89 9.68
CA ILE A 50 9.83 -4.48 8.89
C ILE A 50 10.83 -3.83 9.85
N VAL A 51 12.08 -4.27 9.81
CA VAL A 51 13.14 -3.78 10.68
C VAL A 51 14.40 -3.64 9.85
N ASN A 52 15.11 -2.54 9.95
CA ASN A 52 16.44 -2.45 9.34
C ASN A 52 17.51 -3.06 10.25
N ARG A 53 18.67 -3.36 9.68
CA ARG A 53 19.73 -4.11 10.37
C ARG A 53 20.27 -3.45 11.65
N ASP A 54 20.21 -2.13 11.74
CA ASP A 54 20.72 -1.36 12.89
C ASP A 54 19.61 -0.97 13.89
N PHE A 55 18.37 -1.41 13.65
CA PHE A 55 17.18 -1.13 14.47
C PHE A 55 16.78 0.35 14.57
N THR A 56 17.33 1.23 13.71
CA THR A 56 16.92 2.64 13.66
C THR A 56 15.57 2.84 12.95
N PHE A 57 15.16 1.85 12.14
CA PHE A 57 13.86 1.79 11.48
C PHE A 57 13.12 0.52 11.89
N VAL A 58 11.93 0.71 12.46
CA VAL A 58 10.99 -0.37 12.81
C VAL A 58 9.60 0.06 12.36
N ASP A 59 8.94 -0.79 11.57
CA ASP A 59 7.57 -0.59 11.11
C ASP A 59 6.75 -1.87 11.33
N LYS A 60 5.45 -1.69 11.55
CA LYS A 60 4.46 -2.77 11.56
C LYS A 60 3.23 -2.25 10.83
N THR A 61 3.00 -2.75 9.63
CA THR A 61 2.00 -2.21 8.72
C THR A 61 0.90 -3.23 8.41
N ARG A 62 -0.27 -2.69 8.06
CA ARG A 62 -1.39 -3.39 7.42
C ARG A 62 -1.66 -2.88 6.00
N HIS A 63 -0.82 -1.98 5.50
CA HIS A 63 -0.98 -1.33 4.19
C HIS A 63 -0.50 -2.27 3.08
N PHE A 64 -1.30 -3.30 2.81
CA PHE A 64 -1.14 -4.26 1.73
C PHE A 64 -2.51 -4.84 1.39
N ILE A 65 -2.63 -5.46 0.22
CA ILE A 65 -3.85 -6.19 -0.15
C ILE A 65 -3.76 -7.57 0.48
N PHE A 66 -4.80 -7.96 1.23
CA PHE A 66 -4.95 -9.31 1.75
C PHE A 66 -6.05 -10.04 0.97
N ASP A 67 -5.64 -10.96 0.12
CA ASP A 67 -6.51 -11.74 -0.75
C ASP A 67 -6.61 -13.19 -0.25
N VAL A 68 -7.83 -13.60 0.04
CA VAL A 68 -8.18 -14.96 0.49
C VAL A 68 -9.12 -15.67 -0.48
N ASP A 69 -9.58 -14.99 -1.53
CA ASP A 69 -10.67 -15.43 -2.40
C ASP A 69 -10.15 -16.01 -3.72
N THR A 70 -9.01 -15.51 -4.22
CA THR A 70 -8.46 -15.98 -5.50
C THR A 70 -8.02 -17.44 -5.47
N ASP A 71 -7.65 -17.96 -4.29
CA ASP A 71 -7.20 -19.34 -4.12
C ASP A 71 -7.82 -19.94 -2.86
N PRO A 72 -8.57 -21.05 -2.96
CA PRO A 72 -9.22 -21.65 -1.81
C PRO A 72 -8.22 -22.16 -0.77
N GLU A 73 -7.00 -22.54 -1.17
CA GLU A 73 -5.99 -23.15 -0.30
C GLU A 73 -4.90 -22.18 0.16
N LYS A 74 -4.80 -21.00 -0.46
CA LYS A 74 -3.75 -20.02 -0.16
C LYS A 74 -4.33 -18.70 0.34
N VAL A 75 -3.50 -17.96 1.06
CA VAL A 75 -3.70 -16.53 1.29
C VAL A 75 -2.58 -15.77 0.61
N ARG A 76 -2.88 -14.58 0.10
CA ARG A 76 -1.94 -13.73 -0.62
C ARG A 76 -1.87 -12.35 0.04
N LEU A 77 -0.65 -11.90 0.32
CA LEU A 77 -0.39 -10.54 0.78
C LEU A 77 0.38 -9.82 -0.32
N ILE A 78 -0.20 -8.78 -0.91
CA ILE A 78 0.42 -7.99 -1.97
C ILE A 78 0.85 -6.65 -1.35
N TYR A 79 2.14 -6.52 -1.11
CA TYR A 79 2.72 -5.35 -0.46
C TYR A 79 3.52 -4.51 -1.45
N VAL A 80 3.10 -3.27 -1.66
CA VAL A 80 3.87 -2.28 -2.42
C VAL A 80 4.82 -1.59 -1.46
N PHE A 81 6.12 -1.59 -1.77
CA PHE A 81 7.12 -0.99 -0.88
C PHE A 81 7.05 0.54 -0.95
N PRO A 82 6.74 1.23 0.17
CA PRO A 82 6.80 2.68 0.22
C PRO A 82 8.25 3.16 0.29
N LYS A 83 8.49 4.41 -0.10
CA LYS A 83 9.79 5.09 -0.12
C LYS A 83 10.49 5.03 1.23
N LYS A 84 9.74 5.14 2.34
CA LYS A 84 10.30 5.00 3.70
C LYS A 84 10.99 3.65 3.96
N VAL A 85 10.54 2.57 3.29
CA VAL A 85 11.13 1.23 3.39
C VAL A 85 12.26 1.04 2.38
N THR A 86 12.07 1.45 1.13
CA THR A 86 13.10 1.28 0.08
C THR A 86 14.37 2.09 0.38
N ARG A 87 14.23 3.28 1.00
CA ARG A 87 15.35 4.12 1.47
C ARG A 87 16.26 3.43 2.50
N GLN A 88 15.78 2.40 3.21
CA GLN A 88 16.58 1.68 4.20
C GLN A 88 17.66 0.80 3.57
N ARG A 89 17.63 0.57 2.25
CA ARG A 89 18.53 -0.30 1.46
C ARG A 89 18.48 -1.79 1.83
N ASN A 90 18.39 -2.14 3.10
CA ASN A 90 18.29 -3.51 3.57
C ASN A 90 17.34 -3.57 4.76
N VAL A 91 16.32 -4.43 4.65
CA VAL A 91 15.33 -4.65 5.72
C VAL A 91 15.06 -6.13 5.92
N ASP A 92 14.93 -6.51 7.19
CA ASP A 92 14.37 -7.77 7.63
C ASP A 92 12.86 -7.63 7.78
N MET A 93 12.12 -8.61 7.27
CA MET A 93 10.68 -8.63 7.21
C MET A 93 10.13 -9.92 7.79
N GLN A 94 8.94 -9.84 8.39
CA GLN A 94 8.23 -10.99 8.95
C GLN A 94 6.72 -10.77 8.78
N VAL A 95 5.99 -11.82 8.38
CA VAL A 95 4.53 -11.78 8.35
C VAL A 95 3.99 -12.36 9.65
N LEU A 96 3.03 -11.66 10.25
CA LEU A 96 2.35 -12.06 11.47
C LEU A 96 0.84 -12.10 11.23
N PHE A 97 0.18 -13.09 11.80
CA PHE A 97 -1.26 -13.25 11.81
C PHE A 97 -1.72 -13.27 13.27
N GLN A 98 -2.66 -12.39 13.61
CA GLN A 98 -3.16 -12.22 14.97
C GLN A 98 -4.68 -12.44 15.00
N LYS A 99 -5.15 -13.26 15.95
CA LYS A 99 -6.58 -13.45 16.22
C LYS A 99 -6.78 -13.35 17.72
N ALA A 100 -7.65 -12.45 18.15
CA ALA A 100 -8.10 -12.38 19.53
C ALA A 100 -9.07 -13.54 19.78
N GLU A 101 -8.84 -14.31 20.83
CA GLU A 101 -9.69 -15.41 21.26
C GLU A 101 -9.89 -15.34 22.76
N ASN A 102 -11.09 -14.90 23.17
CA ASN A 102 -11.43 -14.58 24.55
C ASN A 102 -10.47 -13.53 25.14
N ASP A 103 -9.64 -13.92 26.12
CA ASP A 103 -8.65 -13.08 26.81
C ASP A 103 -7.21 -13.25 26.25
N ASP A 104 -6.99 -14.20 25.34
CA ASP A 104 -5.69 -14.48 24.75
C ASP A 104 -5.62 -14.05 23.28
N THR A 105 -4.42 -13.71 22.81
CA THR A 105 -4.17 -13.44 21.39
C THR A 105 -3.34 -14.55 20.81
N ILE A 106 -3.91 -15.31 19.88
CA ILE A 106 -3.15 -16.29 19.11
C ILE A 106 -2.36 -15.54 18.05
N ILE A 107 -1.04 -15.75 18.06
CA ILE A 107 -0.12 -15.20 17.08
C ILE A 107 0.53 -16.34 16.31
N TRP A 108 0.32 -16.35 15.00
CA TRP A 108 1.09 -17.17 14.08
C TRP A 108 2.03 -16.26 13.29
N GLN A 109 3.28 -16.68 13.08
CA GLN A 109 4.28 -15.86 12.39
C GLN A 109 5.18 -16.71 11.50
N THR A 110 5.63 -16.11 10.40
CA THR A 110 6.64 -16.70 9.51
C THR A 110 8.03 -16.59 10.13
N GLU A 111 9.00 -17.28 9.54
CA GLU A 111 10.40 -16.92 9.71
C GLU A 111 10.70 -15.56 9.08
N ILE A 112 11.79 -14.94 9.53
CA ILE A 112 12.27 -13.67 8.99
C ILE A 112 12.91 -13.91 7.61
N PHE A 113 12.65 -12.99 6.69
CA PHE A 113 13.30 -12.90 5.38
C PHE A 113 13.81 -11.48 5.14
N ASN A 114 14.79 -11.34 4.26
CA ASN A 114 15.48 -10.09 4.01
C ASN A 114 15.22 -9.59 2.58
N ALA A 115 14.89 -8.31 2.48
CA ALA A 115 14.82 -7.57 1.23
C ALA A 115 16.01 -6.60 1.17
N THR A 116 16.81 -6.71 0.11
CA THR A 116 17.83 -5.72 -0.25
C THR A 116 17.37 -4.95 -1.47
N PHE A 117 17.41 -3.64 -1.39
CA PHE A 117 17.07 -2.72 -2.46
C PHE A 117 18.33 -2.24 -3.16
N ASP A 118 18.33 -2.29 -4.49
CA ASP A 118 19.42 -1.75 -5.27
C ASP A 118 19.59 -0.25 -5.10
N LEU A 119 20.83 0.22 -5.25
CA LEU A 119 21.09 1.65 -5.35
C LEU A 119 20.37 2.17 -6.59
N GLU A 120 19.60 3.23 -6.40
CA GLU A 120 19.11 4.07 -7.47
C GLU A 120 20.25 4.33 -8.47
N ILE A 121 20.00 4.06 -9.75
CA ILE A 121 20.84 4.62 -10.79
C ILE A 121 20.39 6.07 -10.88
N PRO A 122 21.22 7.06 -10.50
CA PRO A 122 20.82 8.45 -10.65
C PRO A 122 20.63 8.71 -12.15
N ALA A 123 19.38 8.76 -12.59
CA ALA A 123 19.03 9.36 -13.89
C ALA A 123 19.23 10.90 -13.85
N ASP A 124 19.70 11.41 -12.71
CA ASP A 124 19.31 12.71 -12.16
C ASP A 124 20.44 13.71 -11.94
N GLU A 125 21.70 13.46 -12.34
CA GLU A 125 22.66 14.59 -12.29
C GLU A 125 22.31 15.70 -13.29
N VAL A 126 21.66 15.34 -14.41
CA VAL A 126 21.24 16.28 -15.45
C VAL A 126 19.84 16.83 -15.15
N ILE A 127 18.88 15.96 -14.81
CA ILE A 127 17.48 16.34 -14.58
C ILE A 127 17.30 17.11 -13.26
N SER A 128 17.97 16.72 -12.17
CA SER A 128 17.88 17.46 -10.89
C SER A 128 18.49 18.86 -10.94
N LYS A 129 19.38 19.13 -11.90
CA LYS A 129 19.90 20.48 -12.17
C LYS A 129 18.95 21.33 -12.98
N GLU A 130 18.14 20.73 -13.87
CA GLU A 130 17.23 21.48 -14.74
C GLU A 130 15.87 21.75 -14.08
N TYR A 131 15.34 20.84 -13.24
CA TYR A 131 13.99 20.97 -12.69
C TYR A 131 13.91 20.58 -11.19
N PRO A 132 14.58 21.34 -10.30
CA PRO A 132 14.58 21.05 -8.86
C PRO A 132 13.19 21.16 -8.22
N ASP A 133 12.34 22.06 -8.72
CA ASP A 133 11.01 22.32 -8.17
C ASP A 133 10.01 21.18 -8.45
N GLU A 134 10.14 20.51 -9.60
CA GLU A 134 9.27 19.38 -9.97
C GLU A 134 9.59 18.12 -9.16
N LEU A 135 10.87 17.88 -8.87
CA LEU A 135 11.29 16.77 -8.00
C LEU A 135 10.88 17.00 -6.55
N GLN A 136 10.95 18.24 -6.07
CA GLN A 136 10.45 18.62 -4.75
C GLN A 136 8.93 18.42 -4.65
N ASP A 137 8.16 18.86 -5.65
CA ASP A 137 6.69 18.64 -5.71
C ASP A 137 6.35 17.14 -5.75
N LEU A 138 7.08 16.34 -6.54
CA LEU A 138 6.90 14.89 -6.61
C LEU A 138 7.19 14.21 -5.27
N ASP A 139 8.26 14.58 -4.58
CA ASP A 139 8.59 14.02 -3.27
C ASP A 139 7.59 14.44 -2.19
N ASP A 140 7.11 15.68 -2.23
CA ASP A 140 6.09 16.17 -1.32
C ASP A 140 4.74 15.49 -1.58
N ARG A 141 4.39 15.21 -2.83
CA ARG A 141 3.17 14.48 -3.22
C ARG A 141 3.24 13.01 -2.86
N VAL A 142 4.36 12.34 -3.09
CA VAL A 142 4.56 10.94 -2.72
C VAL A 142 4.57 10.81 -1.20
N THR A 143 5.24 11.72 -0.50
CA THR A 143 5.22 11.76 0.98
C THR A 143 3.80 12.01 1.49
N ALA A 144 3.03 12.91 0.87
CA ALA A 144 1.64 13.14 1.21
C ALA A 144 0.72 11.94 0.92
N LEU A 145 1.02 11.14 -0.10
CA LEU A 145 0.31 9.89 -0.41
C LEU A 145 0.71 8.74 0.53
N GLU A 146 1.97 8.68 0.96
CA GLU A 146 2.47 7.68 1.89
C GLU A 146 2.08 7.95 3.35
N GLN A 147 1.86 9.22 3.70
CA GLN A 147 1.45 9.66 5.04
C GLN A 147 -0.05 9.81 5.23
N LYS A 148 -0.84 9.91 4.15
CA LYS A 148 -2.30 9.91 4.24
C LYS A 148 -2.82 8.49 4.15
N ASP A 149 -3.72 8.14 5.07
CA ASP A 149 -4.68 7.03 4.96
C ASP A 149 -5.61 7.25 3.75
N GLY A 150 -5.05 7.31 2.54
CA GLY A 150 -5.76 7.55 1.30
C GLY A 150 -6.48 6.28 0.87
N GLY A 151 -7.80 6.35 0.79
CA GLY A 151 -8.66 5.26 0.37
C GLY A 151 -9.89 5.78 -0.38
N VAL A 152 -10.58 4.89 -1.08
CA VAL A 152 -11.90 5.17 -1.66
C VAL A 152 -12.91 4.37 -0.84
N THR A 153 -13.93 5.05 -0.32
CA THR A 153 -15.03 4.43 0.42
C THR A 153 -16.32 4.74 -0.31
N GLU A 154 -17.00 3.71 -0.78
CA GLU A 154 -18.32 3.85 -1.38
C GLU A 154 -19.39 3.67 -0.30
N CYS A 155 -20.31 4.63 -0.22
CA CYS A 155 -21.44 4.61 0.71
C CYS A 155 -22.75 4.60 -0.09
N ILE A 156 -23.81 4.06 0.52
CA ILE A 156 -25.13 3.92 -0.12
C ILE A 156 -25.63 5.27 -0.64
N ASP A 157 -25.51 6.32 0.17
CA ASP A 157 -25.75 7.71 -0.19
C ASP A 157 -24.96 8.64 0.75
N ARG A 158 -25.03 9.96 0.53
CA ARG A 158 -24.37 10.96 1.38
C ARG A 158 -24.78 10.94 2.85
N ALA A 159 -26.00 10.54 3.21
CA ALA A 159 -26.45 10.49 4.60
C ALA A 159 -25.76 9.37 5.39
N HIS A 160 -25.13 8.41 4.70
CA HIS A 160 -24.37 7.32 5.30
C HIS A 160 -22.87 7.62 5.41
N PHE A 161 -22.43 8.84 5.09
CA PHE A 161 -21.06 9.25 5.35
C PHE A 161 -20.82 9.36 6.87
N PRO A 162 -19.60 9.08 7.36
CA PRO A 162 -19.30 9.32 8.77
C PRO A 162 -19.43 10.81 9.11
N ASP A 163 -19.82 11.12 10.35
CA ASP A 163 -20.00 12.52 10.80
C ASP A 163 -18.71 13.35 10.68
N VAL A 164 -17.56 12.69 10.82
CA VAL A 164 -16.23 13.25 10.60
C VAL A 164 -15.50 12.35 9.62
N GLY A 165 -15.24 12.86 8.43
CA GLY A 165 -14.50 12.14 7.41
C GLY A 165 -12.99 12.11 7.66
N VAL A 166 -12.32 11.18 7.01
CA VAL A 166 -10.86 11.04 7.09
C VAL A 166 -10.23 11.88 5.98
N GLY A 167 -9.28 12.73 6.37
CA GLY A 167 -8.53 13.56 5.42
C GLY A 167 -7.74 12.69 4.43
N GLY A 168 -8.02 12.85 3.13
CA GLY A 168 -7.37 12.05 2.08
C GLY A 168 -8.18 10.86 1.59
N VAL A 169 -9.36 10.59 2.18
CA VAL A 169 -10.32 9.57 1.69
C VAL A 169 -11.33 10.21 0.74
N ILE A 170 -11.62 9.53 -0.37
CA ILE A 170 -12.70 9.86 -1.29
C ILE A 170 -13.93 9.06 -0.90
N TYR A 171 -15.05 9.74 -0.64
CA TYR A 171 -16.34 9.14 -0.33
C TYR A 171 -17.24 9.22 -1.56
N ILE A 172 -17.73 8.08 -2.04
CA ILE A 172 -18.62 8.03 -3.20
C ILE A 172 -20.04 7.85 -2.71
N ASP A 173 -20.93 8.77 -3.07
CA ASP A 173 -22.37 8.58 -2.98
C ASP A 173 -22.81 7.66 -4.13
N ALA A 174 -23.13 6.40 -3.84
CA ALA A 174 -23.50 5.42 -4.86
C ALA A 174 -24.85 5.72 -5.53
N ALA A 175 -25.76 6.44 -4.86
CA ALA A 175 -27.06 6.80 -5.41
C ALA A 175 -26.94 7.84 -6.54
N THR A 176 -25.97 8.74 -6.44
CA THR A 176 -25.73 9.79 -7.47
C THR A 176 -24.39 9.61 -8.21
N ASN A 177 -23.64 8.57 -7.88
CA ASN A 177 -22.27 8.33 -8.31
C ASN A 177 -21.36 9.58 -8.16
N THR A 178 -21.60 10.38 -7.12
CA THR A 178 -20.91 11.66 -6.92
C THR A 178 -19.78 11.48 -5.91
N PRO A 179 -18.54 11.79 -6.27
CA PRO A 179 -17.42 11.71 -5.34
C PRO A 179 -17.32 12.96 -4.46
N TYR A 180 -16.95 12.76 -3.20
CA TYR A 180 -16.76 13.79 -2.20
C TYR A 180 -15.41 13.60 -1.49
N ARG A 181 -14.84 14.70 -1.00
CA ARG A 181 -13.70 14.69 -0.08
C ARG A 181 -14.09 15.39 1.21
N TYR A 182 -13.62 14.87 2.34
CA TYR A 182 -13.74 15.58 3.61
C TYR A 182 -12.63 16.64 3.73
N ASP A 183 -13.03 17.90 3.85
CA ASP A 183 -12.14 19.02 4.15
C ASP A 183 -12.01 19.17 5.68
N THR A 184 -10.84 18.81 6.18
CA THR A 184 -10.51 18.86 7.61
C THR A 184 -10.35 20.28 8.15
N ALA A 185 -10.17 21.28 7.29
CA ALA A 185 -10.07 22.68 7.70
C ALA A 185 -11.46 23.29 7.96
N THR A 186 -12.46 22.89 7.18
CA THR A 186 -13.84 23.40 7.29
C THR A 186 -14.81 22.40 7.92
N ASN A 187 -14.35 21.19 8.25
CA ASN A 187 -15.12 20.05 8.77
C ASN A 187 -16.36 19.73 7.93
N ASN A 188 -16.20 19.72 6.60
CA ASN A 188 -17.30 19.52 5.67
C ASN A 188 -16.92 18.61 4.50
N TYR A 189 -17.92 17.91 3.96
CA TYR A 189 -17.79 17.16 2.71
C TYR A 189 -17.98 18.08 1.51
N VAL A 190 -16.97 18.11 0.65
CA VAL A 190 -16.93 18.93 -0.58
C VAL A 190 -17.00 18.00 -1.78
N ILE A 191 -17.85 18.32 -2.75
CA ILE A 191 -17.96 17.56 -4.01
C ILE A 191 -16.64 17.67 -4.77
N ILE A 192 -16.13 16.55 -5.25
CA ILE A 192 -15.01 16.50 -6.18
C ILE A 192 -15.60 16.59 -7.59
N GLY A 193 -15.86 17.81 -8.05
CA GLY A 193 -16.32 18.05 -9.42
C GLY A 193 -15.14 18.38 -10.33
N LEU A 194 -15.00 17.62 -11.42
CA LEU A 194 -14.40 18.13 -12.65
C LEU A 194 -15.35 19.19 -13.20
N ASP A 195 -14.89 20.42 -13.37
CA ASP A 195 -15.62 21.38 -14.19
C ASP A 195 -15.62 20.83 -15.63
N LEU A 196 -16.80 20.58 -16.18
CA LEU A 196 -16.94 20.00 -17.53
C LEU A 196 -16.36 20.95 -18.60
N ASP A 197 -16.24 22.24 -18.26
CA ASP A 197 -15.65 23.27 -19.11
C ASP A 197 -14.12 23.13 -19.28
N ASP A 198 -13.43 22.38 -18.41
CA ASP A 198 -11.97 22.19 -18.46
C ASP A 198 -11.52 20.96 -19.27
N ILE A 199 -12.45 20.17 -19.81
CA ILE A 199 -12.11 18.98 -20.61
C ILE A 199 -11.92 19.36 -22.09
N THR A 200 -10.66 19.52 -22.50
CA THR A 200 -10.34 19.54 -23.94
C THR A 200 -10.35 18.11 -24.48
N ILE A 201 -11.38 17.75 -25.26
CA ILE A 201 -11.46 16.45 -25.92
C ILE A 201 -10.39 16.38 -27.02
N ILE A 202 -9.28 15.68 -26.77
CA ILE A 202 -8.32 15.33 -27.82
C ILE A 202 -8.93 14.17 -28.62
N ASN A 203 -9.43 14.47 -29.81
CA ASN A 203 -9.95 13.45 -30.72
C ASN A 203 -8.79 12.62 -31.28
N ALA A 204 -8.53 11.47 -30.65
CA ALA A 204 -7.49 10.52 -31.07
C ALA A 204 -7.98 9.52 -32.14
N ASN A 205 -9.10 9.79 -32.81
CA ASN A 205 -9.48 9.06 -34.03
C ASN A 205 -8.99 9.85 -35.24
N GLY A 206 -7.81 9.48 -35.75
CA GLY A 206 -7.35 9.96 -37.05
C GLY A 206 -8.35 9.63 -38.16
N GLY A 207 -8.85 10.67 -38.82
CA GLY A 207 -9.71 10.64 -40.01
C GLY A 207 -10.70 11.82 -40.00
N ASN A 208 -10.63 12.83 -40.87
CA ASN A 208 -9.86 13.08 -42.10
C ASN A 208 -9.09 14.40 -42.01
#